data_AF-A0AAW0PF66-F1
#
_entry.id   AF-A0AAW0PF66-F1
#
_cell.length_a   1.000
_cell.length_b   1.000
_cell.length_c   1.000
_cell.angle_alpha   90.00
_cell.angle_beta   90.00
_cell.angle_gamma   90.00
#
_symmetry.space_group_name_H-M   'P 1'
#
loop_
_entity.id
_entity.type
_entity.pdbx_description
1 polymer ?
#
loop_
_entity_poly.entity_id
_entity_poly.type
_entity_poly.pdbx_seq_one_letter_code
_entity_poly.pdbx_strand_id
1 'polypeptide(L)'
;MLYKGPRLLELAKTPTHLQFNKFVLTGYRPVSTAQECLRSLFYMHNELGNIYTHGIPFFLFLVLLPFSIPWMEVDCMWLCVAHYLACLSPTIGSVLYHVFMNHIGGEQVYDTLLSLDMFGVCLVNTLGALPIIHITLLCYPTIQQAALLIYILLSAYGIYCATTARTNVLRLRAFVWQAMFRFGLFLFRVYGSGVGSPNSMRLFVIMDSLAVLGGVVNIIQIPERFSPGLFDNWGNSHQIMHVMVICSIIYLHWGTLEDLAWIKSYQCPTE
;
A
#
# COMPACT_ATOMS: atom_id res chain seq x y z
N MET A 1 -20.44 -8.83 27.24
CA MET A 1 -21.08 -8.37 25.99
C MET A 1 -20.60 -6.96 25.72
N LEU A 2 -19.52 -6.81 24.95
CA LEU A 2 -18.96 -5.51 24.56
C LEU A 2 -19.90 -4.91 23.49
N TYR A 3 -20.56 -3.80 23.85
CA TYR A 3 -21.36 -2.90 23.00
C TYR A 3 -22.34 -3.56 21.98
N LYS A 4 -23.67 -3.43 22.22
CA LYS A 4 -24.66 -3.68 21.16
C LYS A 4 -24.54 -2.58 20.10
N GLY A 5 -23.91 -2.90 18.98
CA GLY A 5 -23.81 -2.01 17.82
C GLY A 5 -25.17 -1.64 17.21
N PRO A 6 -25.20 -0.64 16.30
CA PRO A 6 -26.43 -0.27 15.60
C PRO A 6 -26.92 -1.40 14.69
N ARG A 7 -28.17 -1.29 14.23
CA ARG A 7 -28.69 -2.21 13.20
C ARG A 7 -27.94 -1.94 11.89
N LEU A 8 -27.23 -2.96 11.40
CA LEU A 8 -26.53 -2.91 10.12
C LEU A 8 -27.50 -2.93 8.94
N LEU A 9 -27.05 -2.36 7.84
CA LEU A 9 -27.82 -2.18 6.61
C LEU A 9 -27.48 -3.25 5.57
N GLU A 10 -28.47 -3.54 4.72
CA GLU A 10 -28.28 -4.22 3.44
C GLU A 10 -27.75 -3.23 2.41
N LEU A 11 -26.99 -3.70 1.43
CA LEU A 11 -26.40 -2.90 0.36
C LEU A 11 -27.40 -1.92 -0.27
N ALA A 12 -28.61 -2.39 -0.61
CA ALA A 12 -29.66 -1.59 -1.25
C ALA A 12 -30.15 -0.39 -0.42
N LYS A 13 -29.92 -0.40 0.91
CA LYS A 13 -30.33 0.66 1.85
C LYS A 13 -29.19 1.62 2.19
N THR A 14 -28.00 1.41 1.63
CA THR A 14 -26.85 2.29 1.87
C THR A 14 -26.81 3.45 0.89
N PRO A 15 -26.20 4.59 1.25
CA PRO A 15 -25.89 5.66 0.32
C PRO A 15 -25.13 5.16 -0.93
N THR A 16 -25.40 5.73 -2.09
CA THR A 16 -24.86 5.30 -3.39
C THR A 16 -23.34 5.24 -3.45
N HIS A 17 -22.64 6.20 -2.81
CA HIS A 17 -21.17 6.22 -2.77
C HIS A 17 -20.55 5.04 -1.99
N LEU A 18 -21.32 4.36 -1.13
CA LEU A 18 -20.88 3.16 -0.41
C LEU A 18 -21.19 1.85 -1.17
N GLN A 19 -21.91 1.92 -2.30
CA GLN A 19 -22.34 0.74 -3.08
C GLN A 19 -21.32 0.34 -4.15
N PHE A 20 -20.04 0.15 -3.77
CA PHE A 20 -18.97 -0.15 -4.72
C PHE A 20 -18.78 -1.65 -5.05
N ASN A 21 -19.21 -2.56 -4.16
CA ASN A 21 -19.13 -4.00 -4.37
C ASN A 21 -20.52 -4.65 -4.32
N LYS A 22 -21.04 -5.02 -5.49
CA LYS A 22 -22.38 -5.62 -5.63
C LYS A 22 -22.52 -7.04 -5.07
N PHE A 23 -21.42 -7.68 -4.70
CA PHE A 23 -21.41 -9.05 -4.16
C PHE A 23 -21.39 -9.11 -2.64
N VAL A 24 -21.08 -7.99 -1.98
CA VAL A 24 -21.21 -7.82 -0.53
C VAL A 24 -22.59 -7.26 -0.24
N LEU A 25 -23.46 -8.04 0.40
CA LEU A 25 -24.90 -7.76 0.42
C LEU A 25 -25.38 -7.16 1.75
N THR A 26 -24.69 -7.43 2.85
CA THR A 26 -25.08 -7.05 4.21
C THR A 26 -23.88 -6.57 5.03
N GLY A 27 -24.14 -6.21 6.29
CA GLY A 27 -23.10 -5.83 7.24
C GLY A 27 -22.64 -4.36 7.13
N TYR A 28 -23.33 -3.53 6.35
CA TYR A 28 -22.98 -2.13 6.17
C TYR A 28 -23.35 -1.29 7.39
N ARG A 29 -22.44 -0.41 7.81
CA ARG A 29 -22.70 0.52 8.91
C ARG A 29 -23.64 1.65 8.43
N PRO A 30 -24.61 2.09 9.26
CA PRO A 30 -25.40 3.28 8.95
C PRO A 30 -24.53 4.54 9.02
N VAL A 31 -25.05 5.65 8.48
CA VAL A 31 -24.40 6.96 8.62
C VAL A 31 -24.10 7.24 10.09
N SER A 32 -22.85 7.57 10.39
CA SER A 32 -22.32 7.63 11.76
C SER A 32 -21.60 8.94 12.02
N THR A 33 -21.68 9.44 13.26
CA THR A 33 -20.79 10.49 13.76
C THR A 33 -19.37 9.96 13.93
N ALA A 34 -18.37 10.84 14.03
CA ALA A 34 -16.97 10.43 14.25
C ALA A 34 -16.80 9.52 15.49
N GLN A 35 -17.53 9.77 16.57
CA GLN A 35 -17.49 8.92 17.77
C GLN A 35 -18.07 7.53 17.50
N GLU A 36 -19.14 7.42 16.72
CA GLU A 36 -19.74 6.15 16.34
C GLU A 36 -18.86 5.37 15.37
N CYS A 37 -18.16 6.05 14.45
CA CYS A 37 -17.13 5.45 13.61
C CYS A 37 -16.03 4.81 14.47
N LEU A 38 -15.53 5.50 15.49
CA LEU A 38 -14.54 4.92 16.41
C LEU A 38 -15.10 3.77 17.25
N ARG A 39 -16.36 3.84 17.67
CA ARG A 39 -17.03 2.72 18.37
C ARG A 39 -17.21 1.50 17.47
N SER A 40 -17.20 1.66 16.15
CA SER A 40 -17.33 0.55 15.20
C SER A 40 -16.18 -0.45 15.23
N LEU A 41 -15.03 -0.05 15.77
CA LEU A 41 -13.91 -0.96 16.02
C LEU A 41 -14.29 -2.13 16.95
N PHE A 42 -15.35 -2.01 17.75
CA PHE A 42 -15.70 -2.98 18.78
C PHE A 42 -16.95 -3.82 18.46
N TYR A 43 -17.48 -3.77 17.24
CA TYR A 43 -18.58 -4.63 16.81
C TYR A 43 -18.40 -5.16 15.38
N MET A 44 -19.03 -6.28 15.05
CA MET A 44 -18.92 -6.92 13.74
C MET A 44 -19.64 -6.12 12.65
N HIS A 45 -18.96 -5.86 11.53
CA HIS A 45 -19.50 -5.28 10.31
C HIS A 45 -18.59 -5.63 9.11
N ASN A 46 -19.03 -5.34 7.89
CA ASN A 46 -18.32 -5.74 6.66
C ASN A 46 -16.93 -5.09 6.49
N GLU A 47 -16.77 -3.86 6.95
CA GLU A 47 -15.48 -3.15 6.94
C GLU A 47 -14.50 -3.58 8.05
N LEU A 48 -14.90 -4.41 9.01
CA LEU A 48 -14.08 -4.68 10.20
C LEU A 48 -12.76 -5.36 9.81
N GLY A 49 -12.81 -6.38 8.94
CA GLY A 49 -11.60 -7.02 8.45
C GLY A 49 -10.70 -6.06 7.67
N ASN A 50 -11.25 -5.11 6.91
CA ASN A 50 -10.46 -4.09 6.19
C ASN A 50 -9.69 -3.19 7.16
N ILE A 51 -10.35 -2.76 8.25
CA ILE A 51 -9.72 -1.95 9.30
C ILE A 51 -8.59 -2.72 9.99
N TYR A 52 -8.84 -3.95 10.44
CA TYR A 52 -7.87 -4.70 11.25
C TYR A 52 -6.68 -5.22 10.45
N THR A 53 -6.89 -5.55 9.17
CA THR A 53 -5.81 -6.01 8.27
C THR A 53 -4.75 -4.94 8.01
N HIS A 54 -5.08 -3.64 8.07
CA HIS A 54 -4.10 -2.55 8.03
C HIS A 54 -3.78 -1.97 9.42
N GLY A 55 -4.74 -2.00 10.34
CA GLY A 55 -4.59 -1.44 11.69
C GLY A 55 -3.60 -2.19 12.56
N ILE A 56 -3.62 -3.54 12.54
CA ILE A 56 -2.62 -4.33 13.28
C ILE A 56 -1.21 -4.08 12.73
N PRO A 57 -0.96 -4.20 11.40
CA PRO A 57 0.33 -3.85 10.83
C PRO A 57 0.75 -2.41 11.06
N PHE A 58 -0.16 -1.43 11.07
CA PHE A 58 0.17 -0.04 11.40
C PHE A 58 0.88 0.06 12.75
N PHE A 59 0.30 -0.49 13.81
CA PHE A 59 0.91 -0.45 15.14
C PHE A 59 2.21 -1.25 15.20
N LEU A 60 2.27 -2.41 14.54
CA LEU A 60 3.50 -3.21 14.47
C LEU A 60 4.61 -2.45 13.73
N PHE A 61 4.31 -1.82 12.60
CA PHE A 61 5.27 -1.05 11.82
C PHE A 61 5.74 0.21 12.55
N LEU A 62 4.82 0.90 13.24
CA LEU A 62 5.14 2.08 14.04
C LEU A 62 6.15 1.76 15.15
N VAL A 63 6.02 0.60 15.79
CA VAL A 63 6.88 0.19 16.90
C VAL A 63 8.13 -0.54 16.42
N LEU A 64 8.02 -1.51 15.52
CA LEU A 64 9.11 -2.42 15.16
C LEU A 64 10.05 -1.86 14.09
N LEU A 65 9.56 -1.08 13.12
CA LEU A 65 10.42 -0.56 12.05
C LEU A 65 11.56 0.31 12.57
N PRO A 66 11.35 1.24 13.54
CA PRO A 66 12.44 2.04 14.08
C PRO A 66 13.58 1.21 14.70
N PHE A 67 13.29 0.04 15.28
CA PHE A 67 14.31 -0.85 15.83
C PHE A 67 15.02 -1.69 14.77
N SER A 68 14.34 -2.01 13.68
CA SER A 68 14.89 -2.85 12.59
C SER A 68 15.73 -2.06 11.57
N ILE A 69 15.43 -0.77 11.35
CA ILE A 69 16.09 0.06 10.35
C ILE A 69 17.45 0.54 10.90
N PRO A 70 18.56 0.41 10.15
CA PRO A 70 19.90 0.75 10.62
C PRO A 70 20.19 2.26 10.54
N TRP A 71 19.44 3.08 11.29
CA TRP A 71 19.46 4.55 11.20
C TRP A 71 20.85 5.19 11.35
N MET A 72 21.69 4.65 12.23
CA MET A 72 22.99 5.22 12.59
C MET A 72 24.16 4.56 11.84
N GLU A 73 23.91 3.46 11.14
CA GLU A 73 24.96 2.67 10.47
C GLU A 73 25.03 2.96 8.96
N VAL A 74 24.14 3.82 8.45
CA VAL A 74 24.07 4.17 7.04
C VAL A 74 24.27 5.69 6.93
N ASP A 75 25.27 6.12 6.15
CA ASP A 75 25.60 7.54 5.99
C ASP A 75 24.43 8.36 5.41
N CYS A 76 23.60 7.71 4.59
CA CYS A 76 22.45 8.31 3.91
C CYS A 76 21.14 8.13 4.69
N MET A 77 20.95 8.88 5.79
CA MET A 77 19.76 8.82 6.64
C MET A 77 18.43 9.01 5.87
N TRP A 78 18.43 9.78 4.79
CA TRP A 78 17.21 10.02 3.99
C TRP A 78 16.63 8.73 3.39
N LEU A 79 17.46 7.71 3.11
CA LEU A 79 17.01 6.39 2.63
C LEU A 79 16.16 5.69 3.69
N CYS A 80 16.61 5.73 4.94
CA CYS A 80 15.93 5.16 6.09
C CYS A 80 14.59 5.88 6.34
N VAL A 81 14.59 7.22 6.26
CA VAL A 81 13.37 8.04 6.41
C VAL A 81 12.37 7.73 5.29
N ALA A 82 12.81 7.72 4.03
CA ALA A 82 11.96 7.39 2.88
C ALA A 82 11.35 6.00 3.03
N HIS A 83 12.16 5.01 3.41
CA HIS A 83 11.70 3.64 3.63
C HIS A 83 10.67 3.52 4.76
N TYR A 84 10.93 4.17 5.90
CA TYR A 84 10.02 4.16 7.03
C TYR A 84 8.66 4.78 6.68
N LEU A 85 8.66 5.94 6.02
CA LEU A 85 7.44 6.60 5.55
C LEU A 85 6.73 5.76 4.49
N ALA A 86 7.47 5.10 3.59
CA ALA A 86 6.92 4.19 2.60
C ALA A 86 6.09 3.08 3.28
N CYS A 87 6.66 2.41 4.28
CA CYS A 87 5.99 1.29 4.95
C CYS A 87 4.75 1.71 5.75
N LEU A 88 4.75 2.89 6.36
CA LEU A 88 3.62 3.38 7.17
C LEU A 88 2.48 3.95 6.33
N SER A 89 2.79 4.64 5.24
CA SER A 89 1.82 5.46 4.51
C SER A 89 0.53 4.74 4.07
N PRO A 90 0.55 3.49 3.56
CA PRO A 90 -0.68 2.81 3.13
C PRO A 90 -1.55 2.39 4.31
N THR A 91 -0.93 2.06 5.44
CA THR A 91 -1.66 1.60 6.64
C THR A 91 -2.45 2.75 7.28
N ILE A 92 -1.86 3.95 7.33
CA ILE A 92 -2.51 5.14 7.87
C ILE A 92 -3.71 5.54 7.00
N GLY A 93 -3.50 5.67 5.68
CA GLY A 93 -4.55 6.07 4.74
C GLY A 93 -5.73 5.12 4.76
N SER A 94 -5.45 3.81 4.65
CA SER A 94 -6.46 2.76 4.64
C SER A 94 -7.27 2.71 5.95
N VAL A 95 -6.61 2.72 7.11
CA VAL A 95 -7.32 2.68 8.40
C VAL A 95 -8.22 3.90 8.57
N LEU A 96 -7.74 5.11 8.25
CA LEU A 96 -8.56 6.31 8.33
C LEU A 96 -9.77 6.24 7.39
N TYR A 97 -9.57 5.76 6.16
CA TYR A 97 -10.66 5.56 5.21
C TYR A 97 -11.69 4.57 5.71
N HIS A 98 -11.31 3.32 6.01
CA HIS A 98 -12.26 2.30 6.41
C HIS A 98 -12.94 2.59 7.75
N VAL A 99 -12.29 3.29 8.69
CA VAL A 99 -12.96 3.67 9.94
C VAL A 99 -14.03 4.73 9.67
N PHE A 100 -13.73 5.76 8.85
CA PHE A 100 -14.58 6.95 8.72
C PHE A 100 -15.38 7.04 7.41
N MET A 101 -15.34 6.05 6.53
CA MET A 101 -16.03 6.08 5.22
C MET A 101 -17.56 6.33 5.29
N ASN A 102 -18.21 5.94 6.39
CA ASN A 102 -19.66 6.13 6.61
C ASN A 102 -19.98 7.36 7.47
N HIS A 103 -19.05 8.33 7.55
CA HIS A 103 -19.21 9.54 8.34
C HIS A 103 -20.37 10.42 7.87
N ILE A 104 -21.02 11.13 8.79
CA ILE A 104 -22.16 12.04 8.53
C ILE A 104 -21.86 13.16 7.53
N GLY A 105 -20.59 13.48 7.30
CA GLY A 105 -20.16 14.41 6.24
C GLY A 105 -20.41 13.90 4.82
N GLY A 106 -20.84 12.65 4.65
CA GLY A 106 -21.32 12.10 3.38
C GLY A 106 -20.22 11.91 2.34
N GLU A 107 -20.62 12.04 1.07
CA GLU A 107 -19.78 11.73 -0.11
C GLU A 107 -18.47 12.53 -0.15
N GLN A 108 -18.48 13.79 0.27
CA GLN A 108 -17.27 14.62 0.28
C GLN A 108 -16.18 14.08 1.22
N VAL A 109 -16.59 13.64 2.42
CA VAL A 109 -15.66 13.03 3.38
C VAL A 109 -15.20 11.67 2.87
N TYR A 110 -16.11 10.88 2.31
CA TYR A 110 -15.78 9.60 1.68
C TYR A 110 -14.73 9.74 0.58
N ASP A 111 -14.91 10.66 -0.37
CA ASP A 111 -13.99 10.88 -1.49
C ASP A 111 -12.63 11.41 -1.04
N THR A 112 -12.62 12.29 -0.04
CA THR A 112 -11.38 12.82 0.55
C THR A 112 -10.58 11.71 1.23
N LEU A 113 -11.25 10.86 2.02
CA LEU A 113 -10.61 9.74 2.69
C LEU A 113 -10.15 8.66 1.69
N LEU A 114 -10.93 8.38 0.65
CA LEU A 114 -10.54 7.47 -0.42
C LEU A 114 -9.32 7.99 -1.18
N SER A 115 -9.26 9.30 -1.41
CA SER A 115 -8.09 9.94 -2.01
C SER A 115 -6.87 9.85 -1.11
N LEU A 116 -7.04 9.97 0.21
CA LEU A 116 -5.97 9.80 1.20
C LEU A 116 -5.43 8.36 1.24
N ASP A 117 -6.31 7.36 1.19
CA ASP A 117 -5.93 5.95 1.11
C ASP A 117 -5.12 5.68 -0.17
N MET A 118 -5.63 6.12 -1.32
CA MET A 118 -4.94 6.02 -2.60
C MET A 118 -3.59 6.75 -2.60
N PHE A 119 -3.51 7.91 -1.96
CA PHE A 119 -2.26 8.63 -1.78
C PHE A 119 -1.24 7.82 -0.96
N GLY A 120 -1.67 7.14 0.10
CA GLY A 120 -0.83 6.21 0.87
C GLY A 120 -0.24 5.08 0.01
N VAL A 121 -1.07 4.45 -0.84
CA VAL A 121 -0.61 3.43 -1.80
C VAL A 121 0.40 4.01 -2.81
N CYS A 122 0.20 5.24 -3.25
CA CYS A 122 1.16 5.88 -4.16
C CYS A 122 2.48 6.24 -3.45
N LEU A 123 2.42 6.66 -2.19
CA LEU A 123 3.60 6.98 -1.40
C LEU A 123 4.49 5.76 -1.17
N VAL A 124 3.95 4.59 -0.84
CA VAL A 124 4.78 3.38 -0.70
C VAL A 124 5.46 3.00 -2.03
N ASN A 125 4.76 3.12 -3.15
CA ASN A 125 5.32 2.86 -4.48
C ASN A 125 6.42 3.87 -4.87
N THR A 126 6.29 5.12 -4.39
CA THR A 126 7.25 6.19 -4.67
C THR A 126 8.47 6.06 -3.77
N LEU A 127 8.25 6.19 -2.47
CA LEU A 127 9.29 6.24 -1.45
C LEU A 127 10.00 4.90 -1.28
N GLY A 128 9.29 3.77 -1.44
CA GLY A 128 9.89 2.43 -1.37
C GLY A 128 10.85 2.15 -2.52
N ALA A 129 10.65 2.79 -3.68
CA ALA A 129 11.54 2.62 -4.82
C ALA A 129 12.77 3.53 -4.77
N LEU A 130 12.76 4.65 -4.03
CA LEU A 130 13.91 5.56 -3.99
C LEU A 130 15.18 4.87 -3.47
N PRO A 131 15.15 4.07 -2.37
CA PRO A 131 16.32 3.30 -1.95
C PRO A 131 16.78 2.29 -3.00
N ILE A 132 15.83 1.62 -3.67
CA ILE A 132 16.14 0.65 -4.73
C ILE A 132 16.89 1.34 -5.86
N ILE A 133 16.41 2.50 -6.34
CA ILE A 133 17.04 3.27 -7.42
C ILE A 133 18.43 3.74 -7.00
N HIS A 134 18.54 4.32 -5.80
CA HIS A 134 19.80 4.84 -5.27
C HIS A 134 20.86 3.74 -5.21
N ILE A 135 20.53 2.60 -4.61
CA ILE A 135 21.49 1.50 -4.45
C ILE A 135 21.80 0.83 -5.79
N THR A 136 20.81 0.66 -6.68
CA THR A 136 21.04 0.08 -8.02
C THR A 136 22.08 0.86 -8.83
N LEU A 137 22.01 2.18 -8.75
CA LEU A 137 22.82 3.10 -9.55
C LEU A 137 23.95 3.73 -8.75
N LEU A 138 24.36 3.11 -7.64
CA LEU A 138 25.35 3.66 -6.71
C LEU A 138 26.66 4.08 -7.41
N CYS A 139 27.12 3.31 -8.39
CA CYS A 139 28.36 3.57 -9.12
C CYS A 139 28.21 4.58 -10.27
N TYR A 140 27.00 5.10 -10.51
CA TYR A 140 26.70 6.02 -11.61
C TYR A 140 26.00 7.28 -11.09
N PRO A 141 26.70 8.19 -10.39
CA PRO A 141 26.07 9.28 -9.63
C PRO A 141 25.21 10.21 -10.49
N THR A 142 25.65 10.58 -11.69
CA THR A 142 24.86 11.45 -12.59
C THR A 142 23.58 10.77 -13.07
N ILE A 143 23.66 9.49 -13.44
CA ILE A 143 22.50 8.69 -13.88
C ILE A 143 21.55 8.45 -12.71
N GLN A 144 22.09 8.18 -11.51
CA GLN A 144 21.33 7.99 -10.30
C GLN A 144 20.45 9.22 -9.98
N GLN A 145 21.02 10.43 -9.99
CA GLN A 145 20.25 11.66 -9.73
C GLN A 145 19.17 11.91 -10.79
N ALA A 146 19.50 11.70 -12.06
CA ALA A 146 18.53 11.81 -13.14
C ALA A 146 17.40 10.77 -13.01
N ALA A 147 17.73 9.53 -12.69
CA ALA A 147 16.76 8.44 -12.51
C ALA A 147 15.84 8.70 -11.31
N LEU A 148 16.36 9.18 -10.19
CA LEU A 148 15.56 9.58 -9.02
C LEU A 148 14.59 10.70 -9.38
N LEU A 149 15.07 11.76 -10.05
CA LEU A 149 14.23 12.88 -10.47
C LEU A 149 13.12 12.42 -11.43
N ILE A 150 13.47 11.65 -12.47
CA ILE A 150 12.52 11.10 -13.44
C ILE A 150 11.47 10.26 -12.72
N TYR A 151 11.89 9.38 -11.81
CA TYR A 151 10.97 8.52 -11.08
C TYR A 151 10.03 9.30 -10.16
N ILE A 152 10.52 10.35 -9.50
CA ILE A 152 9.69 11.24 -8.67
C ILE A 152 8.65 11.98 -9.54
N LEU A 153 9.05 12.52 -10.68
CA LEU A 153 8.13 13.20 -11.61
C LEU A 153 7.08 12.24 -12.16
N LEU A 154 7.50 11.04 -12.55
CA LEU A 154 6.61 9.97 -13.00
C LEU A 154 5.62 9.56 -11.90
N SER A 155 6.11 9.48 -10.67
CA SER A 155 5.29 9.16 -9.50
C SER A 155 4.29 10.27 -9.16
N ALA A 156 4.68 11.55 -9.30
CA ALA A 156 3.77 12.67 -9.13
C ALA A 156 2.63 12.64 -10.16
N TYR A 157 2.93 12.32 -11.42
CA TYR A 157 1.93 12.09 -12.44
C TYR A 157 1.03 10.88 -12.11
N GLY A 158 1.62 9.77 -11.67
CA GLY A 158 0.89 8.58 -11.23
C GLY A 158 -0.07 8.87 -10.07
N ILE A 159 0.37 9.63 -9.05
CA ILE A 159 -0.45 10.08 -7.92
C ILE A 159 -1.66 10.90 -8.41
N TYR A 160 -1.42 11.85 -9.32
CA TYR A 160 -2.49 12.65 -9.88
C TYR A 160 -3.52 11.79 -10.61
N CYS A 161 -3.07 10.86 -11.46
CA CYS A 161 -3.95 9.93 -12.17
C CYS A 161 -4.70 8.98 -11.22
N ALA A 162 -4.03 8.46 -10.18
CA ALA A 162 -4.63 7.52 -9.23
C ALA A 162 -5.70 8.17 -8.35
N THR A 163 -5.44 9.38 -7.84
CA THR A 163 -6.38 10.10 -6.96
C THR A 163 -7.58 10.68 -7.71
N THR A 164 -7.42 11.01 -9.00
CA THR A 164 -8.54 11.50 -9.84
C THR A 164 -9.30 10.38 -10.56
N ALA A 165 -8.82 9.14 -10.51
CA ALA A 165 -9.42 8.02 -11.21
C ALA A 165 -10.74 7.55 -10.57
N ARG A 166 -11.77 7.44 -11.43
CA ARG A 166 -13.12 7.02 -11.06
C ARG A 166 -13.33 5.51 -11.04
N THR A 167 -12.40 4.72 -11.55
CA THR A 167 -12.53 3.25 -11.62
C THR A 167 -11.26 2.56 -11.12
N ASN A 168 -11.40 1.38 -10.52
CA ASN A 168 -10.28 0.58 -10.01
C ASN A 168 -9.27 0.20 -11.12
N VAL A 169 -9.75 0.00 -12.36
CA VAL A 169 -8.88 -0.28 -13.51
C VAL A 169 -8.01 0.92 -13.87
N LEU A 170 -8.58 2.14 -13.86
CA LEU A 170 -7.80 3.35 -14.11
C LEU A 170 -6.78 3.61 -13.00
N ARG A 171 -7.15 3.33 -11.75
CA ARG A 171 -6.22 3.41 -10.60
C ARG A 171 -5.05 2.45 -10.76
N LEU A 172 -5.31 1.18 -11.10
CA LEU A 172 -4.24 0.21 -11.34
C LEU A 172 -3.33 0.62 -12.52
N ARG A 173 -3.91 1.14 -13.60
CA ARG A 173 -3.15 1.63 -14.76
C ARG A 173 -2.18 2.76 -14.43
N ALA A 174 -2.50 3.59 -13.43
CA ALA A 174 -1.62 4.69 -13.01
C ALA A 174 -0.24 4.21 -12.52
N PHE A 175 -0.15 2.96 -12.02
CA PHE A 175 1.09 2.37 -11.51
C PHE A 175 1.94 1.64 -12.56
N VAL A 176 1.42 1.44 -13.78
CA VAL A 176 2.10 0.67 -14.83
C VAL A 176 3.47 1.25 -15.15
N TRP A 177 3.58 2.58 -15.27
CA TRP A 177 4.85 3.21 -15.61
C TRP A 177 5.90 3.08 -14.50
N GLN A 178 5.48 3.17 -13.23
CA GLN A 178 6.36 2.95 -12.08
C GLN A 178 6.85 1.49 -12.05
N ALA A 179 5.95 0.54 -12.29
CA ALA A 179 6.29 -0.89 -12.37
C ALA A 179 7.28 -1.18 -13.52
N MET A 180 7.06 -0.61 -14.70
CA MET A 180 7.97 -0.75 -15.84
C MET A 180 9.36 -0.17 -15.55
N PHE A 181 9.42 0.98 -14.89
CA PHE A 181 10.70 1.60 -14.49
C PHE A 181 11.46 0.69 -13.51
N ARG A 182 10.79 0.19 -12.47
CA ARG A 182 11.41 -0.75 -11.51
C ARG A 182 11.86 -2.04 -12.19
N PHE A 183 11.03 -2.60 -13.07
CA PHE A 183 11.41 -3.78 -13.85
C PHE A 183 12.66 -3.54 -14.71
N GLY A 184 12.80 -2.35 -15.29
CA GLY A 184 14.03 -1.94 -15.98
C GLY A 184 15.26 -1.96 -15.08
N LEU A 185 15.15 -1.46 -13.84
CA LEU A 185 16.24 -1.52 -12.86
C LEU A 185 16.58 -2.95 -12.44
N PHE A 186 15.58 -3.80 -12.30
CA PHE A 186 15.76 -5.22 -12.02
C PHE A 186 16.51 -5.92 -13.15
N LEU A 187 16.17 -5.66 -14.40
CA LEU A 187 16.94 -6.15 -15.55
C LEU A 187 18.37 -5.62 -15.53
N PHE A 188 18.57 -4.35 -15.17
CA PHE A 188 19.89 -3.76 -15.07
C PHE A 188 20.74 -4.38 -13.94
N ARG A 189 20.13 -4.78 -12.81
CA ARG A 189 20.81 -5.53 -11.74
C ARG A 189 21.20 -6.95 -12.16
N VAL A 190 20.38 -7.61 -12.98
CA VAL A 190 20.59 -9.03 -13.35
C VAL A 190 21.52 -9.18 -14.55
N TYR A 191 21.35 -8.35 -15.58
CA TYR A 191 22.05 -8.49 -16.86
C TYR A 191 23.02 -7.35 -17.15
N GLY A 192 22.91 -6.24 -16.44
CA GLY A 192 23.76 -5.06 -16.61
C GLY A 192 24.75 -4.89 -15.48
N SER A 193 25.22 -3.66 -15.31
CA SER A 193 26.16 -3.26 -14.25
C SER A 193 25.45 -2.69 -13.02
N GLY A 194 24.15 -2.95 -12.87
CA GLY A 194 23.39 -2.52 -11.70
C GLY A 194 23.84 -3.27 -10.46
N VAL A 195 23.95 -2.58 -9.33
CA VAL A 195 24.50 -3.16 -8.10
C VAL A 195 23.44 -3.33 -7.02
N GLY A 196 23.74 -4.09 -5.98
CA GLY A 196 22.82 -4.37 -4.87
C GLY A 196 22.99 -5.79 -4.32
N SER A 197 22.29 -6.09 -3.22
CA SER A 197 22.32 -7.43 -2.65
C SER A 197 21.66 -8.45 -3.61
N PRO A 198 22.28 -9.61 -3.88
CA PRO A 198 21.62 -10.68 -4.64
C PRO A 198 20.32 -11.17 -3.99
N ASN A 199 20.24 -11.13 -2.66
CA ASN A 199 19.04 -11.55 -1.91
C ASN A 199 17.90 -10.53 -2.06
N SER A 200 18.22 -9.23 -2.08
CA SER A 200 17.20 -8.17 -2.18
C SER A 200 16.43 -8.27 -3.50
N MET A 201 17.09 -8.65 -4.58
CA MET A 201 16.48 -8.81 -5.90
C MET A 201 15.29 -9.81 -5.86
N ARG A 202 15.48 -10.97 -5.25
CA ARG A 202 14.39 -11.97 -5.09
C ARG A 202 13.24 -11.40 -4.26
N LEU A 203 13.55 -10.68 -3.19
CA LEU A 203 12.55 -10.10 -2.29
C LEU A 203 11.72 -9.01 -3.00
N PHE A 204 12.35 -8.16 -3.81
CA PHE A 204 11.65 -7.14 -4.59
C PHE A 204 10.76 -7.72 -5.70
N VAL A 205 11.17 -8.81 -6.34
CA VAL A 205 10.30 -9.51 -7.31
C VAL A 205 9.07 -10.10 -6.62
N ILE A 206 9.23 -10.68 -5.43
CA ILE A 206 8.10 -11.20 -4.64
C ILE A 206 7.18 -10.05 -4.21
N MET A 207 7.74 -8.93 -3.73
CA MET A 207 7.01 -7.71 -3.39
C MET A 207 6.12 -7.26 -4.57
N ASP A 208 6.70 -6.98 -5.74
CA ASP A 208 5.93 -6.51 -6.90
C ASP A 208 4.89 -7.54 -7.36
N SER A 209 5.21 -8.84 -7.28
CA SER A 209 4.26 -9.92 -7.61
C SER A 209 3.05 -9.93 -6.67
N LEU A 210 3.26 -9.80 -5.36
CA LEU A 210 2.19 -9.76 -4.37
C LEU A 210 1.31 -8.52 -4.55
N ALA A 211 1.91 -7.36 -4.81
CA ALA A 211 1.17 -6.12 -5.06
C ALA A 211 0.27 -6.23 -6.29
N VAL A 212 0.78 -6.77 -7.41
CA VAL A 212 0.00 -6.97 -8.64
C VAL A 212 -1.11 -8.00 -8.44
N LEU A 213 -0.79 -9.14 -7.84
CA LEU A 213 -1.78 -10.19 -7.58
C LEU A 213 -2.92 -9.71 -6.67
N GLY A 214 -2.60 -8.97 -5.60
CA GLY A 214 -3.60 -8.36 -4.73
C GLY A 214 -4.52 -7.40 -5.47
N GLY A 215 -3.95 -6.50 -6.28
CA GLY A 215 -4.72 -5.57 -7.11
C GLY A 215 -5.64 -6.28 -8.11
N VAL A 216 -5.15 -7.35 -8.75
CA VAL A 216 -5.94 -8.18 -9.68
C VAL A 216 -7.11 -8.84 -8.95
N VAL A 217 -6.87 -9.47 -7.78
CA VAL A 217 -7.91 -10.11 -6.96
C VAL A 217 -9.02 -9.12 -6.58
N ASN A 218 -8.67 -7.91 -6.14
CA ASN A 218 -9.63 -6.86 -5.79
C ASN A 218 -10.44 -6.36 -7.01
N ILE A 219 -9.83 -6.26 -8.19
CA ILE A 219 -10.54 -5.85 -9.42
C ILE A 219 -11.53 -6.92 -9.88
N ILE A 220 -11.14 -8.19 -9.83
CA ILE A 220 -12.00 -9.30 -10.29
C ILE A 220 -13.06 -9.71 -9.26
N GLN A 221 -12.93 -9.24 -8.02
CA GLN A 221 -13.86 -9.43 -6.88
C GLN A 221 -14.04 -10.90 -6.48
N ILE A 222 -12.95 -11.67 -6.45
CA ILE A 222 -12.95 -13.07 -6.05
C ILE A 222 -12.48 -13.20 -4.60
N PRO A 223 -13.15 -14.01 -3.75
CA PRO A 223 -14.14 -15.03 -4.07
C PRO A 223 -15.62 -14.60 -4.05
N GLU A 224 -15.95 -13.41 -3.55
CA GLU A 224 -17.33 -12.97 -3.33
C GLU A 224 -18.19 -12.97 -4.60
N ARG A 225 -17.58 -12.78 -5.76
CA ARG A 225 -18.25 -12.90 -7.07
C ARG A 225 -18.90 -14.26 -7.31
N PHE A 226 -18.33 -15.34 -6.78
CA PHE A 226 -18.85 -16.70 -6.96
C PHE A 226 -19.85 -17.10 -5.87
N SER A 227 -19.83 -16.44 -4.72
CA SER A 227 -20.77 -16.70 -3.62
C SER A 227 -21.18 -15.39 -2.93
N PRO A 228 -22.05 -14.59 -3.57
CA PRO A 228 -22.50 -13.31 -3.02
C PRO A 228 -23.16 -13.50 -1.65
N GLY A 229 -22.87 -12.61 -0.70
CA GLY A 229 -23.38 -12.69 0.68
C GLY A 229 -22.56 -13.57 1.64
N LEU A 230 -21.81 -14.56 1.14
CA LEU A 230 -21.04 -15.47 2.01
C LEU A 230 -19.82 -14.79 2.63
N PHE A 231 -19.19 -13.90 1.87
CA PHE A 231 -17.93 -13.23 2.23
C PHE A 231 -18.15 -11.79 2.70
N ASP A 232 -19.36 -11.44 3.16
CA ASP A 232 -19.72 -10.07 3.54
C ASP A 232 -18.81 -9.51 4.65
N ASN A 233 -18.50 -10.32 5.66
CA ASN A 233 -17.68 -9.89 6.79
C ASN A 233 -16.21 -10.31 6.69
N TRP A 234 -15.93 -11.45 6.07
CA TRP A 234 -14.59 -12.05 6.06
C TRP A 234 -14.27 -12.69 4.72
N GLY A 235 -13.02 -12.57 4.29
CA GLY A 235 -12.47 -13.28 3.13
C GLY A 235 -12.92 -12.74 1.78
N ASN A 236 -13.48 -11.53 1.73
CA ASN A 236 -13.70 -10.85 0.45
C ASN A 236 -12.39 -10.41 -0.21
N SER A 237 -12.45 -10.13 -1.50
CA SER A 237 -11.30 -9.76 -2.34
C SER A 237 -10.54 -8.54 -1.83
N HIS A 238 -11.23 -7.59 -1.18
CA HIS A 238 -10.61 -6.39 -0.65
C HIS A 238 -9.73 -6.71 0.57
N GLN A 239 -10.23 -7.53 1.50
CA GLN A 239 -9.45 -8.04 2.62
C GLN A 239 -8.25 -8.87 2.16
N ILE A 240 -8.42 -9.69 1.12
CA ILE A 240 -7.33 -10.47 0.53
C ILE A 240 -6.26 -9.53 -0.04
N MET A 241 -6.67 -8.50 -0.78
CA MET A 241 -5.75 -7.47 -1.29
C MET A 241 -4.99 -6.78 -0.16
N HIS A 242 -5.68 -6.37 0.92
CA HIS A 242 -5.04 -5.77 2.09
C HIS A 242 -3.92 -6.68 2.64
N VAL A 243 -4.21 -7.95 2.87
CA VAL A 243 -3.22 -8.91 3.37
C VAL A 243 -2.05 -9.05 2.39
N MET A 244 -2.32 -9.16 1.08
CA MET A 244 -1.26 -9.25 0.06
C MET A 244 -0.39 -7.99 0.01
N VAL A 245 -0.98 -6.80 0.14
CA VAL A 245 -0.25 -5.52 0.18
C VAL A 245 0.63 -5.42 1.44
N ILE A 246 0.13 -5.83 2.60
CA ILE A 246 0.95 -5.87 3.83
C ILE A 246 2.12 -6.85 3.67
N CYS A 247 1.88 -8.05 3.13
CA CYS A 247 2.96 -8.99 2.82
C CYS A 247 3.96 -8.35 1.84
N SER A 248 3.49 -7.67 0.80
CA SER A 248 4.34 -6.92 -0.13
C SER A 248 5.22 -5.89 0.61
N ILE A 249 4.66 -5.13 1.54
CA ILE A 249 5.42 -4.15 2.35
C ILE A 249 6.48 -4.84 3.22
N ILE A 250 6.19 -6.01 3.77
CA ILE A 250 7.18 -6.79 4.53
C ILE A 250 8.33 -7.24 3.62
N TYR A 251 8.04 -7.72 2.41
CA TYR A 251 9.07 -8.08 1.42
C TYR A 251 9.88 -6.87 0.94
N LEU A 252 9.23 -5.70 0.75
CA LEU A 252 9.91 -4.43 0.51
C LEU A 252 10.88 -4.14 1.66
N HIS A 253 10.42 -4.29 2.90
CA HIS A 253 11.21 -4.03 4.09
C HIS A 253 12.45 -4.92 4.19
N TRP A 254 12.29 -6.23 4.04
CA TRP A 254 13.42 -7.16 4.04
C TRP A 254 14.37 -6.90 2.87
N GLY A 255 13.86 -6.63 1.67
CA GLY A 255 14.69 -6.32 0.51
C GLY A 255 15.53 -5.05 0.73
N THR A 256 14.92 -4.00 1.27
CA THR A 256 15.64 -2.76 1.60
C THR A 256 16.70 -2.98 2.69
N LEU A 257 16.42 -3.79 3.72
CA LEU A 257 17.40 -4.10 4.75
C LEU A 257 18.61 -4.86 4.19
N GLU A 258 18.39 -5.84 3.31
CA GLU A 258 19.47 -6.55 2.61
C GLU A 258 20.34 -5.58 1.81
N ASP A 259 19.74 -4.65 1.07
CA ASP A 259 20.44 -3.64 0.29
C ASP A 259 21.19 -2.63 1.18
N LEU A 260 20.59 -2.19 2.30
CA LEU A 260 21.22 -1.29 3.27
C LEU A 260 22.35 -1.96 4.07
N ALA A 261 22.28 -3.27 4.30
CA ALA A 261 23.39 -4.02 4.89
C ALA A 261 24.54 -4.17 3.89
N TRP A 262 24.20 -4.49 2.64
CA TRP A 262 25.15 -4.72 1.57
C TRP A 262 25.98 -3.46 1.23
N ILE A 263 25.33 -2.29 1.13
CA ILE A 263 25.99 -1.03 0.75
C ILE A 263 27.11 -0.61 1.72
N LYS A 264 27.05 -1.00 3.00
CA LYS A 264 28.08 -0.67 4.00
C LYS A 264 29.44 -1.28 3.69
N SER A 265 29.46 -2.41 2.97
CA SER A 265 30.68 -3.17 2.65
C SER A 265 31.09 -3.05 1.19
N TYR A 266 30.24 -2.49 0.33
CA TYR A 266 30.47 -2.46 -1.10
C TYR A 266 31.24 -1.20 -1.52
N GLN A 267 32.23 -1.39 -2.39
CA GLN A 267 32.97 -0.31 -3.03
C GLN A 267 32.77 -0.42 -4.54
N CYS A 268 32.41 0.69 -5.17
CA CYS A 268 32.36 0.75 -6.62
C CYS A 268 33.76 0.51 -7.21
N PRO A 269 33.86 -0.24 -8.32
CA PRO A 269 35.13 -0.40 -9.02
C PRO A 269 35.71 0.97 -9.34
N THR A 270 36.98 1.19 -8.98
CA THR A 270 37.74 2.33 -9.48
C THR A 270 38.04 2.05 -10.95
N GLU A 271 37.48 2.86 -11.85
CA GLU A 271 37.90 2.89 -13.26
C GLU A 271 39.38 3.31 -13.38
#